data_AF-A0A432SSW5-F1
#
_entry.id   AF-A0A432SSW5-F1
#
_cell.length_a   1.000
_cell.length_b   1.000
_cell.length_c   1.000
_cell.angle_alpha   90.00
_cell.angle_beta   90.00
_cell.angle_gamma   90.00
#
_symmetry.space_group_name_H-M   'P 1'
#
loop_
_entity.id
_entity.type
_entity.pdbx_description
1 polymer ?
#
loop_
_entity_poly.entity_id
_entity_poly.type
_entity_poly.pdbx_seq_one_letter_code
_entity_poly.pdbx_strand_id
1 'polypeptide(L)'
;NQGKRAKTKAKNVHIEEENLSTKINFYNNMYHAIEQASSSHELELLVPKRAKSQRKKEKIKECELFWIDDHKVLIGRNSKENQALLKLAKSNDIWMHIRDIPSSHLIIKTDKQNLPDRIIEKAAKLCVDFSLTQAGDYEVDYCKRRFVKIQEGSSVEYDKYKTVRVRKEGIEIRE
;
A
#
# COMPACT_ATOMS: atom_id res chain seq x y z
N ASN A 1 23.01 -12.97 -28.69
CA ASN A 1 22.05 -13.08 -27.56
C ASN A 1 22.27 -12.01 -26.48
N GLN A 2 23.52 -11.73 -26.06
CA GLN A 2 23.83 -10.72 -25.04
C GLN A 2 23.46 -9.28 -25.44
N GLY A 3 23.75 -8.85 -26.68
CA GLY A 3 23.41 -7.50 -27.16
C GLY A 3 21.91 -7.18 -27.15
N LYS A 4 21.04 -8.14 -27.48
CA LYS A 4 19.58 -7.98 -27.40
C LYS A 4 19.12 -7.78 -25.95
N ARG A 5 19.67 -8.56 -25.01
CA ARG A 5 19.39 -8.42 -23.57
C ARG A 5 19.85 -7.06 -23.03
N ALA A 6 21.04 -6.61 -23.41
CA ALA A 6 21.57 -5.30 -23.00
C ALA A 6 20.68 -4.15 -23.51
N LYS A 7 20.24 -4.21 -24.78
CA LYS A 7 19.34 -3.21 -25.38
C LYS A 7 17.97 -3.18 -24.68
N THR A 8 17.39 -4.35 -24.39
CA THR A 8 16.13 -4.42 -23.62
C THR A 8 16.30 -3.88 -22.20
N LYS A 9 17.42 -4.22 -21.52
CA LYS A 9 17.72 -3.70 -20.19
C LYS A 9 17.81 -2.18 -20.22
N ALA A 10 18.61 -1.61 -21.11
CA ALA A 10 18.77 -0.15 -21.27
C ALA A 10 17.42 0.53 -21.53
N LYS A 11 16.56 -0.04 -22.38
CA LYS A 11 15.21 0.48 -22.65
C LYS A 11 14.35 0.57 -21.39
N ASN A 12 14.49 -0.37 -20.46
CA ASN A 12 13.63 -0.49 -19.28
C ASN A 12 14.26 0.06 -17.97
N VAL A 13 15.46 0.66 -18.02
CA VAL A 13 16.14 1.20 -16.83
C VAL A 13 15.28 2.24 -16.10
N HIS A 14 14.62 3.13 -16.84
CA HIS A 14 13.75 4.16 -16.26
C HIS A 14 12.61 3.59 -15.39
N ILE A 15 12.08 2.40 -15.74
CA ILE A 15 11.05 1.71 -14.95
C ILE A 15 11.64 1.22 -13.62
N GLU A 16 12.88 0.72 -13.64
CA GLU A 16 13.57 0.29 -12.42
C GLU A 16 13.85 1.50 -11.52
N GLU A 17 14.31 2.61 -12.09
CA GLU A 17 14.55 3.88 -11.40
C GLU A 17 13.26 4.42 -10.75
N GLU A 18 12.16 4.46 -11.49
CA GLU A 18 10.85 4.87 -10.97
C GLU A 18 10.42 3.98 -9.78
N ASN A 19 10.51 2.65 -9.93
CA ASN A 19 10.14 1.72 -8.86
C ASN A 19 11.02 1.87 -7.60
N LEU A 20 12.28 2.25 -7.75
CA LEU A 20 13.19 2.53 -6.64
C LEU A 20 12.84 3.87 -5.99
N SER A 21 12.61 4.90 -6.79
CA SER A 21 12.24 6.24 -6.32
C SER A 21 10.94 6.24 -5.53
N THR A 22 9.88 5.60 -6.06
CA THR A 22 8.60 5.48 -5.32
C THR A 22 8.76 4.69 -4.03
N LYS A 23 9.63 3.67 -4.02
CA LYS A 23 9.91 2.88 -2.83
C LYS A 23 10.70 3.66 -1.77
N ILE A 24 11.62 4.53 -2.19
CA ILE A 24 12.30 5.48 -1.30
C ILE A 24 11.28 6.43 -0.69
N ASN A 25 10.39 7.02 -1.49
CA ASN A 25 9.34 7.92 -1.01
C ASN A 25 8.43 7.23 0.01
N PHE A 26 8.03 5.98 -0.24
CA PHE A 26 7.27 5.18 0.72
C PHE A 26 7.99 5.08 2.08
N TYR A 27 9.28 4.76 2.08
CA TYR A 27 10.04 4.64 3.32
C TYR A 27 10.29 5.99 4.01
N ASN A 28 10.45 7.07 3.26
CA ASN A 28 10.53 8.42 3.83
C ASN A 28 9.21 8.79 4.53
N ASN A 29 8.07 8.54 3.89
CA ASN A 29 6.76 8.76 4.52
C ASN A 29 6.61 7.93 5.80
N MET A 30 7.05 6.68 5.78
CA MET A 30 7.04 5.82 6.97
C MET A 30 7.99 6.34 8.06
N TYR A 31 9.18 6.84 7.71
CA TYR A 31 10.12 7.46 8.64
C TYR A 31 9.50 8.70 9.32
N HIS A 32 8.93 9.61 8.53
CA HIS A 32 8.26 10.79 9.08
C HIS A 32 7.07 10.43 9.97
N ALA A 33 6.28 9.42 9.60
CA ALA A 33 5.19 8.93 10.45
C ALA A 33 5.69 8.39 11.79
N ILE A 34 6.87 7.75 11.84
CA ILE A 34 7.49 7.30 13.10
C ILE A 34 7.98 8.50 13.92
N GLU A 35 8.62 9.49 13.30
CA GLU A 35 9.15 10.67 14.01
C GLU A 35 8.05 11.55 14.59
N GLN A 36 6.93 11.70 13.89
CA GLN A 36 5.80 12.53 14.31
C GLN A 36 4.85 11.80 15.27
N ALA A 37 4.97 10.48 15.40
CA ALA A 37 4.10 9.70 16.26
C ALA A 37 4.23 10.16 17.71
N SER A 38 3.12 10.68 18.24
CA SER A 38 3.06 11.22 19.60
C SER A 38 2.48 10.22 20.59
N SER A 39 1.94 9.10 20.10
CA SER A 39 1.37 8.04 20.93
C SER A 39 1.98 6.68 20.63
N SER A 40 2.06 5.83 21.67
CA SER A 40 2.49 4.44 21.49
C SER A 40 1.56 3.66 20.56
N HIS A 41 0.29 4.07 20.41
CA HIS A 41 -0.68 3.39 19.55
C HIS A 41 -0.43 3.67 18.06
N GLU A 42 -0.01 4.88 17.70
CA GLU A 42 0.42 5.20 16.33
C GLU A 42 1.65 4.38 15.94
N LEU A 43 2.60 4.23 16.87
CA LEU A 43 3.77 3.39 16.67
C LEU A 43 3.42 1.89 16.58
N GLU A 44 2.38 1.43 17.28
CA GLU A 44 1.91 0.03 17.20
C GLU A 44 1.42 -0.34 15.81
N LEU A 45 0.78 0.60 15.10
CA LEU A 45 0.33 0.42 13.72
C LEU A 45 1.54 0.17 12.79
N LEU A 46 2.63 0.92 13.01
CA LEU A 46 3.87 0.87 12.22
C LEU A 46 4.76 -0.32 12.60
N VAL A 47 4.71 -0.74 13.87
CA VAL A 47 5.54 -1.79 14.44
C VAL A 47 4.68 -2.68 15.35
N PRO A 48 4.07 -3.75 14.82
CA PRO A 48 3.16 -4.59 15.61
C PRO A 48 3.87 -5.28 16.78
N LYS A 49 3.34 -5.11 18.01
CA LYS A 49 3.88 -5.63 19.28
C LYS A 49 4.06 -7.15 19.34
N ARG A 50 3.27 -7.93 18.60
CA ARG A 50 3.20 -9.41 18.74
C ARG A 50 4.22 -10.19 17.91
N ALA A 51 5.06 -9.52 17.13
CA ALA A 51 5.68 -10.18 16.00
C ALA A 51 7.09 -10.75 16.24
N LYS A 52 7.63 -10.85 17.48
CA LYS A 52 8.96 -11.49 17.66
C LYS A 52 8.98 -12.99 17.31
N SER A 53 7.85 -13.70 17.48
CA SER A 53 7.73 -15.13 17.15
C SER A 53 7.22 -15.38 15.71
N GLN A 54 6.23 -14.60 15.24
CA GLN A 54 5.66 -14.76 13.90
C GLN A 54 6.38 -13.99 12.77
N ARG A 55 7.22 -12.96 13.05
CA ARG A 55 8.03 -12.26 12.02
C ARG A 55 8.99 -13.19 11.29
N LYS A 56 9.37 -14.33 11.88
CA LYS A 56 10.37 -15.22 11.30
C LYS A 56 9.92 -15.97 10.04
N LYS A 57 8.65 -15.89 9.61
CA LYS A 57 8.17 -16.72 8.49
C LYS A 57 7.63 -16.02 7.24
N GLU A 58 7.27 -14.74 7.26
CA GLU A 58 6.70 -14.10 6.06
C GLU A 58 7.31 -12.73 5.80
N LYS A 59 8.60 -12.69 5.41
CA LYS A 59 9.08 -11.58 4.57
C LYS A 59 8.45 -11.78 3.19
N ILE A 60 7.25 -11.24 2.98
CA ILE A 60 6.71 -11.12 1.63
C ILE A 60 7.59 -10.11 0.93
N LYS A 61 8.50 -10.60 0.08
CA LYS A 61 9.56 -9.80 -0.55
C LYS A 61 8.99 -8.64 -1.39
N GLU A 62 7.73 -8.75 -1.78
CA GLU A 62 7.06 -7.93 -2.79
C GLU A 62 5.94 -7.03 -2.24
N CYS A 63 5.89 -6.77 -0.94
CA CYS A 63 5.03 -5.73 -0.33
C CYS A 63 5.51 -5.39 1.09
N GLU A 64 4.86 -4.41 1.73
CA GLU A 64 4.96 -4.16 3.17
C GLU A 64 3.74 -4.75 3.90
N LEU A 65 3.93 -5.28 5.11
CA LEU A 65 2.88 -5.94 5.91
C LEU A 65 2.63 -5.17 7.21
N PHE A 66 1.37 -4.77 7.40
CA PHE A 66 0.84 -4.14 8.58
C PHE A 66 -0.24 -5.02 9.22
N TRP A 67 -0.57 -4.72 10.47
CA TRP A 67 -1.63 -5.38 11.21
C TRP A 67 -2.58 -4.34 11.80
N ILE A 68 -3.87 -4.46 11.50
CA ILE A 68 -4.92 -3.58 12.02
C ILE A 68 -5.96 -4.46 12.69
N ASP A 69 -6.09 -4.36 14.02
CA ASP A 69 -7.08 -5.12 14.79
C ASP A 69 -7.07 -6.63 14.41
N ASP A 70 -5.88 -7.25 14.42
CA ASP A 70 -5.60 -8.64 14.04
C ASP A 70 -5.87 -9.03 12.56
N HIS A 71 -6.09 -8.06 11.67
CA HIS A 71 -6.19 -8.29 10.23
C HIS A 71 -4.86 -7.96 9.53
N LYS A 72 -4.43 -8.85 8.61
CA LYS A 72 -3.26 -8.59 7.75
C LYS A 72 -3.62 -7.53 6.70
N VAL A 73 -2.84 -6.46 6.67
CA VAL A 73 -2.94 -5.38 5.69
C VAL A 73 -1.64 -5.33 4.89
N LEU A 74 -1.74 -5.46 3.58
CA LEU A 74 -0.61 -5.49 2.68
C LEU A 74 -0.63 -4.25 1.79
N ILE A 75 0.50 -3.58 1.62
CA ILE A 75 0.61 -2.39 0.76
C ILE A 75 1.79 -2.51 -0.20
N GLY A 76 1.55 -2.20 -1.47
CA GLY A 76 2.61 -2.19 -2.48
C GLY A 76 3.39 -0.88 -2.44
N ARG A 77 4.73 -0.94 -2.35
CA ARG A 77 5.57 0.27 -2.20
C ARG A 77 5.93 0.90 -3.55
N ASN A 78 5.65 0.22 -4.65
CA ASN A 78 5.90 0.67 -6.01
C ASN A 78 5.00 -0.10 -7.00
N SER A 79 5.05 0.26 -8.29
CA SER A 79 4.22 -0.36 -9.32
C SER A 79 4.45 -1.88 -9.41
N LYS A 80 5.70 -2.35 -9.35
CA LYS A 80 6.01 -3.78 -9.41
C LYS A 80 5.40 -4.56 -8.25
N GLU A 81 5.43 -3.99 -7.05
CA GLU A 81 4.82 -4.57 -5.86
C GLU A 81 3.30 -4.49 -5.89
N ASN A 82 2.71 -3.40 -6.42
CA ASN A 82 1.28 -3.30 -6.67
C ASN A 82 0.78 -4.44 -7.59
N GLN A 83 1.55 -4.76 -8.64
CA GLN A 83 1.25 -5.89 -9.53
C GLN A 83 1.28 -7.23 -8.81
N ALA A 84 2.31 -7.47 -8.00
CA ALA A 84 2.43 -8.69 -7.21
C ALA A 84 1.26 -8.82 -6.22
N LEU A 85 0.89 -7.71 -5.58
CA LEU A 85 -0.17 -7.65 -4.60
C LEU A 85 -1.54 -7.99 -5.22
N LEU A 86 -1.83 -7.45 -6.40
CA LEU A 86 -3.05 -7.77 -7.15
C LEU A 86 -3.15 -9.26 -7.52
N LYS A 87 -2.01 -9.93 -7.76
CA LYS A 87 -1.95 -11.37 -8.06
C LYS A 87 -2.08 -12.24 -6.80
N LEU A 88 -1.57 -11.74 -5.66
CA LEU A 88 -1.61 -12.43 -4.37
C LEU A 88 -2.99 -12.36 -3.68
N ALA A 89 -3.78 -11.32 -3.98
CA ALA A 89 -5.08 -11.09 -3.36
C ALA A 89 -6.13 -12.14 -3.78
N LYS A 90 -6.88 -12.67 -2.80
CA LYS A 90 -8.01 -13.59 -3.01
C LYS A 90 -9.25 -12.79 -3.41
N SER A 91 -10.21 -13.44 -4.06
CA SER A 91 -11.45 -12.82 -4.57
C SER A 91 -12.27 -12.04 -3.52
N ASN A 92 -12.25 -12.47 -2.26
CA ASN A 92 -12.99 -11.85 -1.15
C ASN A 92 -12.13 -10.89 -0.30
N ASP A 93 -10.84 -10.75 -0.59
CA ASP A 93 -10.02 -9.72 0.05
C ASP A 93 -10.53 -8.33 -0.36
N ILE A 94 -10.35 -7.32 0.50
CA ILE A 94 -10.67 -5.94 0.15
C ILE A 94 -9.45 -5.32 -0.51
N TRP A 95 -9.67 -4.67 -1.65
CA TRP A 95 -8.71 -3.84 -2.34
C TRP A 95 -9.06 -2.38 -2.13
N MET A 96 -8.02 -1.54 -1.98
CA MET A 96 -8.13 -0.10 -1.78
C MET A 96 -7.09 0.65 -2.60
N HIS A 97 -7.45 1.86 -3.06
CA HIS A 97 -6.59 2.77 -3.80
C HIS A 97 -7.12 4.21 -3.71
N ILE A 98 -6.24 5.21 -3.81
CA ILE A 98 -6.63 6.62 -3.75
C ILE A 98 -7.24 7.01 -5.08
N ARG A 99 -8.47 7.53 -5.06
CA ARG A 99 -9.19 7.88 -6.28
C ARG A 99 -8.40 8.89 -7.11
N ASP A 100 -8.31 8.62 -8.42
CA ASP A 100 -7.72 9.49 -9.45
C ASP A 100 -6.26 9.92 -9.22
N ILE A 101 -5.56 9.28 -8.27
CA ILE A 101 -4.18 9.61 -7.91
C ILE A 101 -3.30 8.36 -7.98
N PRO A 102 -2.19 8.38 -8.74
CA PRO A 102 -1.21 7.28 -8.71
C PRO A 102 -0.70 7.06 -7.28
N SER A 103 -0.92 5.87 -6.74
CA SER A 103 -0.65 5.58 -5.34
C SER A 103 -0.40 4.09 -5.09
N SER A 104 -0.08 3.73 -3.86
CA SER A 104 0.01 2.32 -3.45
C SER A 104 -1.33 1.61 -3.58
N HIS A 105 -1.30 0.36 -4.02
CA HIS A 105 -2.43 -0.56 -3.84
C HIS A 105 -2.36 -1.15 -2.44
N LEU A 106 -3.51 -1.23 -1.77
CA LEU A 106 -3.62 -1.85 -0.45
C LEU A 106 -4.62 -3.01 -0.49
N ILE A 107 -4.28 -4.09 0.20
CA ILE A 107 -5.13 -5.27 0.38
C ILE A 107 -5.33 -5.56 1.86
N ILE A 108 -6.58 -5.69 2.30
CA ILE A 108 -6.93 -6.25 3.60
C ILE A 108 -7.30 -7.72 3.39
N LYS A 109 -6.57 -8.64 4.04
CA LYS A 109 -6.94 -10.05 4.07
C LYS A 109 -8.15 -10.23 4.96
N THR A 110 -9.23 -10.74 4.38
CA THR A 110 -10.50 -10.95 5.11
C THR A 110 -10.64 -12.36 5.63
N ASP A 111 -10.00 -13.34 4.99
CA ASP A 111 -10.18 -14.77 5.27
C ASP A 111 -11.66 -15.18 5.43
N LYS A 112 -12.53 -14.57 4.59
CA LYS A 112 -14.00 -14.73 4.56
C LYS A 112 -14.77 -14.12 5.74
N GLN A 113 -14.13 -13.30 6.56
CA GLN A 113 -14.78 -12.56 7.64
C GLN A 113 -15.31 -11.20 7.15
N ASN A 114 -16.37 -10.71 7.79
CA ASN A 114 -16.82 -9.34 7.58
C ASN A 114 -15.88 -8.37 8.33
N LEU A 115 -15.51 -7.28 7.66
CA LEU A 115 -14.65 -6.26 8.24
C LEU A 115 -15.49 -5.16 8.92
N PRO A 116 -15.19 -4.80 10.17
CA PRO A 116 -15.71 -3.58 10.79
C PRO A 116 -15.25 -2.33 10.02
N ASP A 117 -16.09 -1.30 9.93
CA ASP A 117 -15.79 -0.06 9.20
C ASP A 117 -14.53 0.64 9.72
N ARG A 118 -14.27 0.59 11.03
CA ARG A 118 -13.04 1.11 11.64
C ARG A 118 -11.75 0.55 11.02
N ILE A 119 -11.75 -0.69 10.54
CA ILE A 119 -10.56 -1.31 9.92
C ILE A 119 -10.35 -0.72 8.52
N ILE A 120 -11.45 -0.50 7.79
CA ILE A 120 -11.43 0.12 6.46
C ILE A 120 -10.92 1.55 6.57
N GLU A 121 -11.41 2.34 7.53
CA GLU A 121 -10.96 3.71 7.77
C GLU A 121 -9.46 3.79 8.11
N LYS A 122 -8.99 2.95 9.05
CA LYS A 122 -7.55 2.89 9.39
C LYS A 122 -6.69 2.48 8.20
N ALA A 123 -7.15 1.53 7.39
CA ALA A 123 -6.45 1.10 6.19
C ALA A 123 -6.44 2.19 5.10
N ALA A 124 -7.54 2.93 4.95
CA ALA A 124 -7.62 4.07 4.04
C ALA A 124 -6.61 5.16 4.45
N LYS A 125 -6.55 5.49 5.75
CA LYS A 125 -5.55 6.41 6.30
C LYS A 125 -4.13 5.96 6.00
N LEU A 126 -3.83 4.68 6.22
CA LEU A 126 -2.52 4.08 5.92
C LEU A 126 -2.16 4.20 4.43
N CYS A 127 -3.12 3.98 3.53
CA CYS A 127 -2.92 4.10 2.09
C CYS A 127 -2.54 5.52 1.69
N VAL A 128 -3.25 6.53 2.21
CA VAL A 128 -2.97 7.95 1.98
C VAL A 128 -1.62 8.33 2.58
N ASP A 129 -1.36 7.92 3.82
CA ASP A 129 -0.17 8.36 4.55
C ASP A 129 1.14 7.94 3.91
N PHE A 130 1.19 6.74 3.34
CA PHE A 130 2.41 6.24 2.70
C PHE A 130 2.49 6.48 1.20
N SER A 131 1.39 6.91 0.57
CA SER A 131 1.40 7.27 -0.85
C SER A 131 1.69 8.74 -1.09
N LEU A 132 1.27 9.63 -0.19
CA LEU A 132 1.28 11.08 -0.41
C LEU A 132 1.99 11.83 0.70
N THR A 133 2.64 12.94 0.35
CA THR A 133 3.28 13.87 1.29
C THR A 133 2.41 15.09 1.56
N GLN A 134 1.57 15.49 0.60
CA GLN A 134 0.79 16.71 0.65
C GLN A 134 -0.34 16.61 1.69
N ALA A 135 -0.59 17.70 2.42
CA ALA A 135 -1.79 17.84 3.24
C ALA A 135 -3.02 17.96 2.34
N GLY A 136 -4.16 17.44 2.79
CA GLY A 136 -5.41 17.59 2.07
C GLY A 136 -6.47 16.57 2.45
N ASP A 137 -7.62 16.69 1.81
CA ASP A 137 -8.70 15.72 1.89
C ASP A 137 -8.66 14.82 0.64
N TYR A 138 -8.62 13.52 0.88
CA TYR A 138 -8.50 12.50 -0.15
C TYR A 138 -9.68 11.53 -0.08
N GLU A 139 -10.06 11.02 -1.24
CA GLU A 139 -11.07 9.96 -1.35
C GLU A 139 -10.38 8.64 -1.68
N VAL A 140 -10.62 7.63 -0.84
CA VAL A 140 -10.05 6.29 -1.01
C VAL A 140 -11.18 5.34 -1.39
N ASP A 141 -11.06 4.77 -2.59
CA ASP A 141 -12.01 3.78 -3.08
C ASP A 141 -11.61 2.39 -2.62
N TYR A 142 -12.63 1.59 -2.29
CA TYR A 142 -12.44 0.21 -1.89
C TYR A 142 -13.54 -0.70 -2.40
N CYS A 143 -13.16 -1.91 -2.77
CA CYS A 143 -14.09 -2.96 -3.20
C CYS A 143 -13.51 -4.34 -2.90
N LYS A 144 -14.29 -5.40 -3.14
CA LYS A 144 -13.73 -6.76 -3.12
C LYS A 144 -12.83 -6.94 -4.33
N ARG A 145 -11.68 -7.59 -4.14
CA ARG A 145 -10.68 -7.85 -5.19
C ARG A 145 -11.27 -8.46 -6.47
N ARG A 146 -12.31 -9.30 -6.38
CA ARG A 146 -13.00 -9.88 -7.55
C ARG A 146 -13.63 -8.85 -8.50
N PHE A 147 -13.88 -7.64 -8.04
CA PHE A 147 -14.41 -6.54 -8.85
C PHE A 147 -13.31 -5.66 -9.46
N VAL A 148 -12.03 -6.01 -9.24
CA VAL A 148 -10.87 -5.32 -9.79
C VAL A 148 -10.35 -6.11 -10.99
N LYS A 149 -10.35 -5.48 -12.16
CA LYS A 149 -9.79 -6.01 -13.41
C LYS A 149 -8.46 -5.35 -13.70
N ILE A 150 -7.41 -6.16 -13.88
CA ILE A 150 -6.08 -5.66 -14.22
C ILE A 150 -6.07 -5.31 -15.71
N GLN A 151 -5.58 -4.12 -16.05
CA GLN A 151 -5.41 -3.66 -17.43
C GLN A 151 -3.96 -3.88 -17.84
N GLU A 152 -3.10 -2.87 -17.65
CA GLU A 152 -1.68 -2.92 -17.95
C GLU A 152 -0.85 -2.64 -16.70
N GLY A 153 0.15 -3.49 -16.44
CA GLY A 153 0.98 -3.37 -15.25
C GLY A 153 0.14 -3.38 -13.98
N SER A 154 0.29 -2.33 -13.16
CA SER A 154 -0.52 -2.13 -11.93
C SER A 154 -1.81 -1.35 -12.17
N SER A 155 -2.10 -0.90 -13.40
CA SER A 155 -3.33 -0.17 -13.71
C SER A 155 -4.54 -1.11 -13.65
N VAL A 156 -5.64 -0.61 -13.10
CA VAL A 156 -6.85 -1.39 -12.86
C VAL A 156 -8.11 -0.61 -13.23
N GLU A 157 -9.12 -1.37 -13.64
CA GLU A 157 -10.51 -0.92 -13.71
C GLU A 157 -11.27 -1.63 -12.58
N TYR A 158 -12.19 -0.95 -11.91
CA TYR A 158 -12.92 -1.54 -10.79
C TYR A 158 -14.36 -1.04 -10.74
N ASP A 159 -15.23 -1.87 -10.17
CA ASP A 159 -16.66 -1.61 -10.04
C ASP A 159 -17.15 -1.97 -8.63
N LYS A 160 -18.39 -1.60 -8.28
CA LYS A 160 -19.06 -1.89 -7.00
C LYS A 160 -18.22 -1.46 -5.80
N TYR A 161 -17.57 -0.31 -5.95
CA TYR A 161 -16.75 0.29 -4.92
C TYR A 161 -17.59 1.16 -3.98
N LYS A 162 -17.01 1.36 -2.81
CA LYS A 162 -17.42 2.36 -1.83
C LYS A 162 -16.23 3.28 -1.59
N THR A 163 -16.46 4.40 -0.93
CA THR A 163 -15.46 5.45 -0.76
C THR A 163 -15.40 5.88 0.69
N VAL A 164 -14.17 6.05 1.20
CA VAL A 164 -13.91 6.64 2.51
C VAL A 164 -13.17 7.96 2.28
N ARG A 165 -13.58 9.01 2.98
CA ARG A 165 -12.86 10.29 3.01
C ARG A 165 -11.79 10.25 4.08
N VAL A 166 -10.59 10.66 3.73
CA VAL A 166 -9.42 10.68 4.61
C VAL A 166 -8.81 12.06 4.56
N ARG A 167 -8.69 12.70 5.72
CA ARG A 167 -7.94 13.94 5.88
C ARG A 167 -6.50 13.61 6.26
N LYS A 168 -5.53 14.12 5.50
CA LYS A 168 -4.11 14.07 5.83
C LYS A 168 -3.66 15.44 6.33
N GLU A 169 -3.22 15.47 7.58
CA GLU A 169 -2.46 16.57 8.15
C GLU A 169 -1.04 16.42 7.61
N GLY A 170 -0.53 17.40 6.86
CA GLY A 170 0.70 17.24 6.08
C GLY A 170 1.92 16.85 6.92
N ILE A 171 2.97 16.38 6.24
CA ILE A 171 4.24 16.09 6.89
C ILE A 171 4.97 17.42 7.13
N GLU A 172 5.07 17.88 8.38
CA GLU A 172 6.01 18.93 8.76
C GLU A 172 7.45 18.40 8.57
N ILE A 173 8.13 18.84 7.51
CA ILE A 173 9.57 18.66 7.36
C ILE A 173 10.21 19.76 8.22
N ARG A 174 10.67 19.42 9.43
CA ARG A 174 11.51 20.32 10.21
C ARG A 174 12.91 20.27 9.62
N GLU A 175 13.38 21.40 9.08
CA GLU A 175 14.78 21.59 8.66
C GLU A 175 15.74 21.61 9.86
#